data_AF-A0AAV0W732-F1
#
_entry.id   AF-A0AAV0W732-F1
#
_cell.length_a   1.000
_cell.length_b   1.000
_cell.length_c   1.000
_cell.angle_alpha   90.00
_cell.angle_beta   90.00
_cell.angle_gamma   90.00
#
_symmetry.space_group_name_H-M   'P 1'
#
loop_
_entity.id
_entity.type
_entity.pdbx_description
1 polymer ?
#
loop_
_entity_poly.entity_id
_entity_poly.type
_entity_poly.pdbx_seq_one_letter_code
_entity_poly.pdbx_strand_id
1 'polypeptide(L)'
;MQKECSLVSKDMLNDCILDLPIEQQEMVKTIFNAAKCKSSKGRRYSLEWVYECLLMRIKGPKLYRKMRKENKLGRYIKKLHTAYGFQENTFQVMKEKAQDFSLAERHGN
;
A
#
# COMPACT_ATOMS: atom_id res chain seq x y z
N MET A 1 -14.91 -16.24 -15.81
CA MET A 1 -14.19 -15.06 -15.29
C MET A 1 -12.87 -14.74 -16.01
N GLN A 2 -11.79 -15.51 -15.90
CA GLN A 2 -10.50 -15.12 -16.54
C GLN A 2 -10.59 -14.95 -18.06
N LYS A 3 -11.25 -15.89 -18.75
CA LYS A 3 -11.47 -15.86 -20.21
C LYS A 3 -12.35 -14.69 -20.66
N GLU A 4 -13.29 -14.26 -19.81
CA GLU A 4 -14.20 -13.14 -20.11
C GLU A 4 -13.49 -11.80 -19.86
N CYS A 5 -12.77 -11.67 -18.74
CA CYS A 5 -12.00 -10.47 -18.43
C CYS A 5 -10.84 -10.26 -19.41
N SER A 6 -10.27 -11.30 -20.03
CA SER A 6 -9.23 -11.15 -21.06
C SER A 6 -9.72 -10.51 -22.36
N LEU A 7 -11.03 -10.52 -22.63
CA LEU A 7 -11.62 -9.91 -23.83
C LEU A 7 -11.84 -8.40 -23.68
N VAL A 8 -11.86 -7.91 -22.43
CA VAL A 8 -12.10 -6.50 -22.14
C VAL A 8 -10.83 -5.69 -22.45
N SER A 9 -10.88 -4.84 -23.47
CA SER A 9 -9.78 -3.90 -23.78
C SER A 9 -9.60 -2.90 -22.64
N LYS A 10 -8.37 -2.38 -22.48
CA LYS A 10 -8.07 -1.36 -21.45
C LYS A 10 -8.86 -0.07 -21.68
N ASP A 11 -9.05 0.29 -22.94
CA ASP A 11 -9.71 1.55 -23.32
C ASP A 11 -11.21 1.49 -23.02
N MET A 12 -11.87 0.40 -23.42
CA MET A 12 -13.27 0.12 -23.05
C MET A 12 -13.50 0.14 -21.54
N LEU A 13 -12.57 -0.43 -20.75
CA LEU A 13 -12.67 -0.40 -19.29
C LEU A 13 -12.54 1.03 -18.76
N ASN A 14 -11.63 1.82 -19.31
CA ASN A 14 -11.44 3.21 -18.89
C ASN A 14 -12.67 4.05 -19.19
N ASP A 15 -13.30 3.88 -20.35
CA ASP A 15 -14.51 4.60 -20.71
C ASP A 15 -15.68 4.29 -19.76
N CYS A 16 -15.85 3.02 -19.39
CA CYS A 16 -16.93 2.59 -18.48
C CYS A 16 -16.75 3.06 -17.03
N ILE A 17 -15.53 3.41 -16.61
CA ILE A 17 -15.24 3.84 -15.23
C ILE A 17 -15.13 5.35 -15.08
N LEU A 18 -15.20 6.13 -16.16
CA LEU A 18 -15.06 7.60 -16.11
C LEU A 18 -16.05 8.25 -15.13
N ASP A 19 -17.27 7.72 -15.05
CA ASP A 19 -18.34 8.25 -14.20
C ASP A 19 -18.19 7.87 -12.71
N LEU A 20 -17.26 6.97 -12.39
CA LEU A 20 -17.01 6.55 -11.01
C LEU A 20 -16.07 7.53 -10.30
N PRO A 21 -16.20 7.70 -8.97
CA PRO A 21 -15.18 8.38 -8.18
C PRO A 21 -13.79 7.77 -8.40
N ILE A 22 -12.76 8.61 -8.41
CA ILE A 22 -11.36 8.23 -8.71
C ILE A 22 -10.91 6.99 -7.91
N GLU A 23 -11.28 6.93 -6.63
CA GLU A 23 -10.99 5.81 -5.73
C GLU A 23 -11.59 4.47 -6.23
N GLN A 24 -12.81 4.52 -6.76
CA GLN A 24 -13.52 3.36 -7.29
C GLN A 24 -12.94 2.95 -8.65
N GLN A 25 -12.50 3.90 -9.48
CA GLN A 25 -11.86 3.61 -10.74
C GLN A 25 -10.59 2.76 -10.55
N GLU A 26 -9.71 3.16 -9.62
CA GLU A 26 -8.49 2.42 -9.32
C GLU A 26 -8.77 1.01 -8.76
N MET A 27 -9.82 0.89 -7.95
CA MET A 27 -10.26 -0.40 -7.42
C MET A 27 -10.72 -1.34 -8.54
N VAL A 28 -11.58 -0.84 -9.44
CA VAL A 28 -12.11 -1.61 -10.58
C VAL A 28 -10.99 -2.01 -11.53
N LYS A 29 -10.08 -1.10 -11.89
CA LYS A 29 -8.88 -1.40 -12.69
C LYS A 29 -8.05 -2.52 -12.05
N THR A 30 -7.84 -2.45 -10.73
CA THR A 30 -7.05 -3.45 -10.00
C THR A 30 -7.73 -4.82 -10.00
N ILE A 31 -9.06 -4.88 -9.85
CA ILE A 31 -9.84 -6.12 -9.90
C ILE A 31 -9.79 -6.74 -11.30
N PHE A 32 -9.98 -5.95 -12.36
CA PHE A 32 -9.91 -6.45 -13.73
C PHE A 32 -8.50 -6.93 -14.10
N ASN A 33 -7.46 -6.18 -13.71
CA ASN A 33 -6.08 -6.61 -13.87
C ASN A 33 -5.82 -7.90 -13.08
N ALA A 34 -6.42 -8.03 -11.89
CA ALA A 34 -6.30 -9.23 -11.10
C ALA A 34 -6.94 -10.46 -11.77
N ALA A 35 -8.14 -10.28 -12.32
CA ALA A 35 -8.90 -11.32 -13.01
C ALA A 35 -8.26 -11.77 -14.33
N LYS A 36 -7.53 -10.88 -15.02
CA LYS A 36 -6.81 -11.19 -16.27
C LYS A 36 -5.58 -12.08 -16.03
N CYS A 37 -4.89 -11.94 -14.89
CA CYS A 37 -3.65 -12.67 -14.63
C CYS A 37 -3.89 -14.17 -14.32
N LYS A 38 -3.12 -15.07 -14.97
CA LYS A 38 -3.13 -16.52 -14.67
C LYS A 38 -2.56 -16.87 -13.30
N SER A 39 -1.75 -15.98 -12.72
CA SER A 39 -1.10 -16.18 -11.43
C SER A 39 -1.12 -14.89 -10.61
N SER A 40 -1.36 -15.02 -9.31
CA SER A 40 -1.26 -13.94 -8.34
C SER A 40 0.18 -13.68 -7.87
N LYS A 41 1.14 -14.53 -8.28
CA LYS A 41 2.55 -14.37 -7.92
C LYS A 41 3.15 -13.16 -8.64
N GLY A 42 3.78 -12.27 -7.87
CA GLY A 42 4.52 -11.12 -8.41
C GLY A 42 3.68 -9.89 -8.74
N ARG A 43 2.37 -9.88 -8.42
CA ARG A 43 1.51 -8.71 -8.69
C ARG A 43 1.98 -7.49 -7.88
N ARG A 44 2.19 -6.37 -8.59
CA ARG A 44 2.47 -5.06 -8.02
C ARG A 44 1.15 -4.36 -7.71
N TYR A 45 1.06 -3.73 -6.55
CA TYR A 45 -0.08 -2.91 -6.14
C TYR A 45 0.38 -1.46 -6.02
N SER A 46 -0.49 -0.52 -6.37
CA SER A 46 -0.27 0.92 -6.12
C SER A 46 -0.28 1.19 -4.61
N LEU A 47 0.29 2.33 -4.23
CA LEU A 47 0.37 2.73 -2.82
C LEU A 47 -1.02 3.04 -2.27
N GLU A 48 -1.86 3.73 -3.05
CA GLU A 48 -3.26 4.02 -2.74
C GLU A 48 -4.04 2.74 -2.44
N TRP A 49 -3.88 1.70 -3.27
CA TRP A 49 -4.56 0.42 -3.07
C TRP A 49 -4.14 -0.26 -1.75
N VAL A 50 -2.87 -0.11 -1.36
CA VAL A 50 -2.35 -0.62 -0.08
C VAL A 50 -2.93 0.18 1.09
N TYR A 51 -3.02 1.50 0.98
CA TYR A 51 -3.64 2.36 1.99
C TYR A 51 -5.11 2.01 2.20
N GLU A 52 -5.89 1.80 1.13
CA GLU A 52 -7.28 1.39 1.24
C GLU A 52 -7.43 0.04 1.97
N CYS A 53 -6.55 -0.92 1.66
CA CYS A 53 -6.53 -2.19 2.37
C CYS A 53 -6.20 -2.05 3.86
N LEU A 54 -5.32 -1.11 4.21
CA LEU A 54 -5.01 -0.76 5.59
C LEU A 54 -6.21 -0.12 6.30
N LEU A 55 -6.85 0.87 5.68
CA LEU A 55 -8.05 1.53 6.20
C LEU A 55 -9.18 0.54 6.45
N MET A 56 -9.44 -0.36 5.49
CA MET A 56 -10.44 -1.43 5.66
C MET A 56 -10.10 -2.38 6.82
N ARG A 57 -8.81 -2.69 7.01
CA ARG A 57 -8.36 -3.53 8.14
C ARG A 57 -8.58 -2.82 9.48
N ILE A 58 -8.27 -1.53 9.56
CA ILE A 58 -8.48 -0.69 10.75
C ILE A 58 -9.97 -0.59 11.08
N LYS A 59 -10.81 -0.31 10.08
CA LYS A 59 -12.27 -0.19 10.24
C LYS A 59 -12.95 -1.51 10.63
N GLY A 60 -12.40 -2.66 10.22
CA GLY A 60 -12.94 -3.93 10.66
C GLY A 60 -12.26 -5.14 10.02
N PRO A 61 -11.72 -6.09 10.82
CA PRO A 61 -11.04 -7.27 10.29
C PRO A 61 -11.98 -8.23 9.55
N LYS A 62 -13.30 -8.21 9.84
CA LYS A 62 -14.31 -9.00 9.12
C LYS A 62 -14.51 -8.48 7.68
N LEU A 63 -14.64 -7.16 7.52
CA LEU A 63 -14.77 -6.51 6.20
C LEU A 63 -13.53 -6.77 5.34
N TYR A 64 -12.36 -6.56 5.93
CA TYR A 64 -11.10 -6.87 5.26
C TYR A 64 -11.01 -8.34 4.88
N ARG A 65 -11.30 -9.30 5.78
CA ARG A 65 -11.26 -10.74 5.45
C ARG A 65 -12.19 -11.14 4.30
N LYS A 66 -13.37 -10.53 4.20
CA LYS A 66 -14.31 -10.78 3.09
C LYS A 66 -13.71 -10.39 1.74
N MET A 67 -12.98 -9.26 1.67
CA MET A 67 -12.30 -8.81 0.45
C MET A 67 -10.90 -9.44 0.24
N ARG A 68 -10.24 -9.89 1.31
CA ARG A 68 -8.82 -10.29 1.33
C ARG A 68 -8.54 -11.74 0.92
N LYS A 69 -9.46 -12.44 0.26
CA LYS A 69 -9.22 -13.86 -0.10
C LYS A 69 -7.98 -14.07 -1.00
N GLU A 70 -7.35 -13.00 -1.51
CA GLU A 70 -6.21 -13.09 -2.43
C GLU A 70 -4.94 -12.25 -2.09
N ASN A 71 -4.78 -11.59 -0.92
CA ASN A 71 -3.74 -10.53 -0.78
C ASN A 71 -2.69 -10.57 0.35
N LYS A 72 -1.44 -10.26 -0.06
CA LYS A 72 -0.17 -10.21 0.72
C LYS A 72 0.18 -8.79 1.20
N LEU A 73 -0.75 -8.13 1.90
CA LEU A 73 -0.63 -6.74 2.34
C LEU A 73 0.63 -6.45 3.18
N GLY A 74 1.11 -7.43 3.97
CA GLY A 74 2.26 -7.24 4.85
C GLY A 74 3.57 -6.83 4.16
N ARG A 75 3.76 -7.16 2.87
CA ARG A 75 4.96 -6.73 2.13
C ARG A 75 4.97 -5.23 1.83
N TYR A 76 3.80 -4.64 1.61
CA TYR A 76 3.67 -3.23 1.28
C TYR A 76 3.64 -2.35 2.52
N ILE A 77 3.09 -2.84 3.63
CA ILE A 77 3.16 -2.17 4.93
C ILE A 77 4.63 -1.91 5.34
N LYS A 78 5.53 -2.88 5.11
CA LYS A 78 6.97 -2.71 5.37
C LYS A 78 7.65 -1.65 4.50
N LYS A 79 7.06 -1.33 3.34
CA LYS A 79 7.59 -0.35 2.39
C LYS A 79 6.92 1.02 2.53
N LEU A 80 5.88 1.12 3.36
CA LEU A 80 5.24 2.39 3.66
C LEU A 80 6.24 3.24 4.45
N HIS A 81 6.51 4.45 3.97
CA HIS A 81 7.29 5.42 4.72
C HIS A 81 6.44 5.91 5.89
N THR A 82 6.57 5.28 7.07
CA THR A 82 5.78 5.64 8.23
C THR A 82 6.22 7.00 8.75
N ALA A 83 5.28 7.94 8.90
CA ALA A 83 5.51 9.23 9.58
C ALA A 83 5.79 9.08 11.08
N TYR A 84 5.76 7.86 11.61
CA TYR A 84 5.98 7.52 13.01
C TYR A 84 7.12 6.52 13.12
N GLY A 85 7.99 6.70 14.13
CA GLY A 85 9.17 5.87 14.38
C GLY A 85 10.48 6.65 14.18
N PHE A 86 11.47 5.97 13.62
CA PHE A 86 12.80 6.50 13.34
C PHE A 86 12.77 7.50 12.19
N GLN A 87 12.40 8.74 12.49
CA GLN A 87 12.41 9.82 11.51
C GLN A 87 13.82 10.38 11.37
N GLU A 88 14.26 10.55 10.12
CA GLU A 88 15.58 11.12 9.81
C GLU A 88 15.76 12.49 10.47
N ASN A 89 14.71 13.33 10.47
CA ASN A 89 14.73 14.63 11.12
C ASN A 89 14.95 14.53 12.64
N THR A 90 14.37 13.52 13.30
CA THR A 90 14.59 13.28 14.72
C THR A 90 16.04 12.88 14.99
N PHE A 91 16.62 12.03 14.14
CA PHE A 91 18.03 11.67 14.25
C PHE A 91 18.97 12.84 13.97
N GLN A 92 18.61 13.72 13.04
CA GLN A 92 19.38 14.92 12.74
C GLN A 92 19.43 15.85 13.97
N VAL A 93 18.29 16.08 14.63
CA VAL A 93 18.21 16.84 15.88
C VAL A 93 18.99 16.16 17.01
N MET A 94 18.88 14.83 17.14
CA MET A 94 19.66 14.07 18.14
C MET A 94 21.16 14.16 17.88
N LYS A 95 21.58 14.14 16.61
CA LYS A 95 22.98 14.25 16.19
C LYS A 95 23.54 15.63 16.51
N GLU A 96 22.80 16.68 16.24
CA GLU A 96 23.16 18.06 16.60
C GLU A 96 23.33 18.19 18.11
N LYS A 97 22.37 17.69 18.90
CA LYS A 97 22.46 17.69 20.36
C LYS A 97 23.65 16.88 20.90
N ALA A 98 23.99 15.78 20.25
CA ALA A 98 25.12 14.93 20.65
C ALA A 98 26.49 15.55 20.33
N GLN A 99 26.57 16.61 19.52
CA GLN A 99 27.85 17.28 19.22
C GLN A 99 28.49 17.88 20.47
N ASP A 100 27.67 18.37 21.40
CA ASP A 100 28.14 19.00 22.64
C ASP A 100 28.41 17.98 23.77
N PHE A 101 28.13 16.70 23.54
CA PHE A 101 28.31 15.67 24.56
C PHE A 101 29.78 15.25 24.67
N SER A 102 30.23 15.04 25.90
CA SER A 102 31.49 14.39 26.18
C SER A 102 31.48 12.93 25.68
N LEU A 103 32.67 12.36 25.53
CA LEU A 103 32.82 11.00 25.02
C LEU A 103 32.15 9.96 25.95
N ALA A 104 32.04 10.22 27.25
CA ALA A 104 31.33 9.35 28.19
C ALA A 104 29.80 9.42 27.99
N GLU A 105 29.25 10.62 27.85
CA GLU A 105 27.81 10.87 27.67
C GLU A 105 27.29 10.30 26.34
N ARG A 106 28.11 10.32 25.28
CA ARG A 106 27.76 9.72 23.98
C ARG A 106 27.62 8.19 24.02
N HIS A 107 28.34 7.52 24.91
CA HIS A 107 28.31 6.06 25.03
C HIS A 107 27.30 5.58 26.10
N GLY A 108 26.61 6.50 26.79
CA GLY A 108 25.58 6.16 27.77
C GLY A 108 26.13 5.56 29.06
N ASN A 109 27.29 6.07 29.53
CA ASN A 109 27.84 5.76 30.86
C ASN A 109 27.48 6.83 31.89
#